data_AF-A0A382LSJ3-F1
#
_entry.id   AF-A0A382LSJ3-F1
#
_cell.length_a   1.000
_cell.length_b   1.000
_cell.length_c   1.000
_cell.angle_alpha   90.00
_cell.angle_beta   90.00
_cell.angle_gamma   90.00
#
_symmetry.space_group_name_H-M   'P 1'
#
loop_
_entity.id
_entity.type
_entity.pdbx_description
1 polymer ?
#
loop_
_entity_poly.entity_id
_entity_poly.type
_entity_poly.pdbx_seq_one_letter_code
_entity_poly.pdbx_strand_id
1 'polypeptide(L)'
;VIIAKIIKPESSLYGVISKLFIPLNIIENFEVITWFAPWTIMAAGMAAKAGTSDRYTFWEFSSWDQGLISIIILIIAMIVLNINNYSILLEKDKITEKSEWISRCILFFISWMLGWGITDILSGISWFFCYLPMILGIFLPYMVKLNDDNITTFRKKIGFSSSILFLLSCFFGWILDDPVLATASIVMFPFTIILAVTTHHRHIQRSHIYPLFIIMGFVIARQGWFIFPSLFLFYLLRFYNYFIYKKVFP
;
A
#
# COMPACT_ATOMS: atom_id res chain seq x y z
N VAL A 1 0.39 -12.77 17.78
CA VAL A 1 0.67 -12.96 19.23
C VAL A 1 -0.59 -13.40 19.98
N ILE A 2 -1.75 -12.76 19.82
CA ILE A 2 -2.98 -13.16 20.53
C ILE A 2 -3.55 -14.51 20.03
N ILE A 3 -3.74 -14.66 18.70
CA ILE A 3 -4.33 -15.90 18.12
C ILE A 3 -3.47 -17.13 18.39
N ALA A 4 -2.15 -17.02 18.18
CA ALA A 4 -1.22 -18.11 18.47
C ALA A 4 -1.10 -18.46 19.97
N LYS A 5 -1.45 -17.52 20.86
CA LYS A 5 -1.54 -17.78 22.30
C LYS A 5 -2.86 -18.47 22.68
N ILE A 6 -3.96 -18.15 22.01
CA ILE A 6 -5.30 -18.71 22.29
C ILE A 6 -5.46 -20.08 21.64
N ILE A 7 -5.08 -20.23 20.37
CA ILE A 7 -5.23 -21.45 19.58
C ILE A 7 -3.85 -21.92 19.16
N LYS A 8 -3.29 -22.88 19.92
CA LYS A 8 -2.00 -23.49 19.58
C LYS A 8 -2.12 -24.35 18.31
N PRO A 9 -1.08 -24.42 17.46
CA PRO A 9 -1.10 -25.24 16.24
C PRO A 9 -1.35 -26.74 16.49
N GLU A 10 -1.04 -27.21 17.69
CA GLU A 10 -1.21 -28.60 18.14
C GLU A 10 -2.63 -28.92 18.63
N SER A 11 -3.49 -27.91 18.78
CA SER A 11 -4.85 -28.10 19.29
C SER A 11 -5.80 -28.71 18.24
N SER A 12 -6.76 -29.52 18.68
CA SER A 12 -7.82 -30.06 17.82
C SER A 12 -8.65 -28.95 17.15
N LEU A 13 -8.89 -27.85 17.87
CA LEU A 13 -9.57 -26.64 17.36
C LEU A 13 -8.83 -26.00 16.19
N TYR A 14 -7.49 -25.97 16.22
CA TYR A 14 -6.69 -25.49 15.10
C TYR A 14 -6.95 -26.31 13.83
N GLY A 15 -7.02 -27.64 13.97
CA GLY A 15 -7.30 -28.54 12.84
C GLY A 15 -8.69 -28.32 12.22
N VAL A 16 -9.71 -28.02 13.03
CA VAL A 16 -11.06 -27.71 12.53
C VAL A 16 -11.06 -26.37 11.79
N ILE A 17 -10.46 -25.34 12.36
CA ILE A 17 -10.44 -23.99 11.75
C ILE A 17 -9.57 -23.97 10.50
N SER A 18 -8.41 -24.64 10.52
CA SER A 18 -7.54 -24.77 9.35
C SER A 18 -8.30 -25.36 8.16
N LYS A 19 -9.15 -26.38 8.39
CA LYS A 19 -10.03 -26.94 7.34
C LYS A 19 -11.02 -25.94 6.73
N LEU A 20 -11.47 -24.93 7.48
CA LEU A 20 -12.32 -23.84 6.95
C LEU A 20 -11.53 -22.86 6.06
N PHE A 21 -10.22 -22.71 6.29
CA PHE A 21 -9.35 -21.83 5.51
C PHE A 21 -8.76 -22.51 4.27
N ILE A 22 -8.64 -23.85 4.24
CA ILE A 22 -8.18 -24.61 3.05
C ILE A 22 -8.95 -24.26 1.75
N PRO A 23 -10.30 -24.16 1.73
CA PRO A 23 -11.00 -23.77 0.51
C PRO A 23 -10.80 -22.31 0.10
N LEU A 24 -10.20 -21.47 0.96
CA LEU A 24 -9.92 -20.06 0.67
C LEU A 24 -8.62 -19.84 -0.11
N ASN A 25 -8.19 -20.80 -0.94
CA ASN A 25 -7.06 -20.65 -1.87
C ASN A 25 -7.22 -19.45 -2.83
N ILE A 26 -8.46 -18.93 -2.96
CA ILE A 26 -8.78 -17.64 -3.60
C ILE A 26 -7.86 -16.52 -3.08
N ILE A 27 -7.51 -16.51 -1.79
CA ILE A 27 -6.66 -15.47 -1.18
C ILE A 27 -5.25 -15.46 -1.79
N GLU A 28 -4.70 -16.63 -2.05
CA GLU A 28 -3.41 -16.79 -2.73
C GLU A 28 -3.53 -16.55 -4.23
N ASN A 29 -4.52 -17.18 -4.87
CA ASN A 29 -4.73 -17.10 -6.31
C ASN A 29 -4.92 -15.65 -6.79
N PHE A 30 -5.52 -14.78 -5.96
CA PHE A 30 -5.80 -13.39 -6.31
C PHE A 30 -4.84 -12.37 -5.70
N GLU A 31 -3.76 -12.79 -5.04
CA GLU A 31 -2.75 -11.80 -4.68
C GLU A 31 -3.23 -10.83 -3.61
N VAL A 32 -4.13 -11.23 -2.70
CA VAL A 32 -4.95 -10.29 -1.90
C VAL A 32 -4.12 -9.29 -1.09
N ILE A 33 -2.88 -9.63 -0.73
CA ILE A 33 -1.92 -8.70 -0.09
C ILE A 33 -1.63 -7.45 -0.93
N THR A 34 -1.70 -7.55 -2.26
CA THR A 34 -1.44 -6.44 -3.18
C THR A 34 -2.54 -5.37 -3.14
N TRP A 35 -3.73 -5.68 -2.60
CA TRP A 35 -4.88 -4.78 -2.60
C TRP A 35 -4.69 -3.56 -1.68
N PHE A 36 -3.80 -3.64 -0.68
CA PHE A 36 -3.49 -2.50 0.20
C PHE A 36 -3.01 -1.26 -0.58
N ALA A 37 -2.20 -1.46 -1.62
CA ALA A 37 -1.64 -0.39 -2.43
C ALA A 37 -2.71 0.45 -3.17
N PRO A 38 -3.51 -0.13 -4.08
CA PRO A 38 -4.53 0.62 -4.82
C PRO A 38 -5.60 1.19 -3.88
N TRP A 39 -5.99 0.48 -2.83
CA TRP A 39 -6.95 1.01 -1.85
C TRP A 39 -6.39 2.24 -1.13
N THR A 40 -5.13 2.20 -0.71
CA THR A 40 -4.51 3.36 -0.04
C THR A 40 -4.37 4.55 -0.97
N ILE A 41 -4.05 4.34 -2.25
CA ILE A 41 -3.94 5.41 -3.25
C ILE A 41 -5.31 6.02 -3.56
N MET A 42 -6.34 5.19 -3.68
CA MET A 42 -7.73 5.66 -3.80
C MET A 42 -8.14 6.49 -2.58
N ALA A 43 -7.91 5.98 -1.38
CA ALA A 43 -8.24 6.71 -0.16
C ALA A 43 -7.42 8.01 -0.02
N ALA A 44 -6.17 8.04 -0.53
CA ALA A 44 -5.36 9.25 -0.61
C ALA A 44 -5.97 10.29 -1.58
N GLY A 45 -6.55 9.87 -2.70
CA GLY A 45 -7.31 10.74 -3.59
C GLY A 45 -8.53 11.37 -2.91
N MET A 46 -9.29 10.58 -2.15
CA MET A 46 -10.42 11.08 -1.34
C MET A 46 -9.94 12.05 -0.24
N ALA A 47 -8.85 11.72 0.44
CA ALA A 47 -8.24 12.55 1.47
C ALA A 47 -7.73 13.88 0.90
N ALA A 48 -7.12 13.87 -0.28
CA ALA A 48 -6.68 15.08 -0.96
C ALA A 48 -7.86 15.96 -1.38
N LYS A 49 -8.92 15.37 -1.98
CA LYS A 49 -10.13 16.11 -2.35
C LYS A 49 -10.79 16.76 -1.13
N ALA A 50 -10.96 16.02 -0.03
CA ALA A 50 -11.49 16.59 1.22
C ALA A 50 -10.60 17.73 1.77
N GLY A 51 -9.28 17.61 1.63
CA GLY A 51 -8.33 18.66 2.01
C GLY A 51 -8.47 19.94 1.18
N THR A 52 -8.93 19.84 -0.08
CA THR A 52 -9.20 21.02 -0.92
C THR A 52 -10.42 21.81 -0.48
N SER A 53 -11.42 21.15 0.11
CA SER A 53 -12.61 21.81 0.66
C SER A 53 -12.36 22.33 2.09
N ASP A 54 -11.78 21.50 2.95
CA ASP A 54 -11.43 21.88 4.32
C ASP A 54 -10.19 21.13 4.79
N ARG A 55 -9.13 21.90 5.03
CA ARG A 55 -7.82 21.43 5.50
C ARG A 55 -7.89 20.73 6.85
N TYR A 56 -8.80 21.15 7.73
CA TYR A 56 -8.92 20.66 9.09
C TYR A 56 -9.87 19.47 9.23
N THR A 57 -10.29 18.90 8.10
CA THR A 57 -11.03 17.64 8.07
C THR A 57 -10.16 16.51 8.60
N PHE A 58 -10.56 15.92 9.72
CA PHE A 58 -9.94 14.73 10.31
C PHE A 58 -11.03 13.79 10.82
N TRP A 59 -10.74 12.48 10.80
CA TRP A 59 -11.67 11.45 11.25
C TRP A 59 -13.05 11.52 10.55
N GLU A 60 -13.05 11.79 9.25
CA GLU A 60 -14.27 11.93 8.48
C GLU A 60 -14.85 10.56 8.09
N PHE A 61 -16.16 10.39 8.29
CA PHE A 61 -16.87 9.16 7.96
C PHE A 61 -17.96 9.35 6.91
N SER A 62 -18.31 10.58 6.51
CA SER A 62 -19.45 10.82 5.60
C SER A 62 -19.31 10.15 4.23
N SER A 63 -18.10 10.05 3.69
CA SER A 63 -17.81 9.50 2.36
C SER A 63 -17.64 7.97 2.31
N TRP A 64 -18.05 7.26 3.38
CA TRP A 64 -17.85 5.82 3.50
C TRP A 64 -18.54 5.01 2.39
N ASP A 65 -19.70 5.47 1.92
CA ASP A 65 -20.50 4.83 0.88
C ASP A 65 -19.77 4.86 -0.47
N GLN A 66 -19.30 6.03 -0.89
CA GLN A 66 -18.48 6.21 -2.09
C GLN A 66 -17.18 5.42 -1.98
N GLY A 67 -16.55 5.47 -0.80
CA GLY A 67 -15.33 4.73 -0.50
C GLY A 67 -15.49 3.20 -0.65
N LEU A 68 -16.56 2.62 -0.11
CA LEU A 68 -16.83 1.19 -0.24
C LEU A 68 -17.15 0.78 -1.68
N ILE A 69 -17.91 1.60 -2.42
CA ILE A 69 -18.18 1.36 -3.85
C ILE A 69 -16.86 1.32 -4.63
N SER A 70 -15.98 2.30 -4.41
CA SER A 70 -14.67 2.36 -5.05
C SER A 70 -13.77 1.17 -4.69
N ILE A 71 -13.81 0.70 -3.43
CA ILE A 71 -13.12 -0.53 -3.01
C ILE A 71 -13.65 -1.75 -3.77
N ILE A 72 -14.98 -1.90 -3.90
CA ILE A 72 -15.58 -3.03 -4.63
C ILE A 72 -15.15 -3.01 -6.10
N ILE A 73 -15.17 -1.83 -6.75
CA ILE A 73 -14.70 -1.66 -8.12
C ILE A 73 -13.23 -2.08 -8.24
N LEU A 74 -12.37 -1.65 -7.30
CA LEU A 74 -10.96 -2.03 -7.28
C LEU A 74 -10.77 -3.53 -7.06
N ILE A 75 -11.56 -4.18 -6.21
CA ILE A 75 -11.51 -5.64 -6.01
C ILE A 75 -11.80 -6.36 -7.33
N ILE A 76 -12.88 -5.97 -8.02
CA ILE A 76 -13.27 -6.57 -9.30
C ILE A 76 -12.17 -6.34 -10.34
N ALA A 77 -11.64 -5.12 -10.44
CA ALA A 77 -10.56 -4.79 -11.35
C ALA A 77 -9.29 -5.63 -11.08
N MET A 78 -8.91 -5.77 -9.81
CA MET A 78 -7.75 -6.57 -9.40
C MET A 78 -7.93 -8.05 -9.72
N ILE A 79 -9.12 -8.61 -9.50
CA ILE A 79 -9.46 -9.99 -9.87
C ILE A 79 -9.32 -10.19 -11.38
N VAL A 80 -9.90 -9.29 -12.20
CA VAL A 80 -9.84 -9.37 -13.66
C VAL A 80 -8.41 -9.25 -14.18
N LEU A 81 -7.63 -8.32 -13.62
CA LEU A 81 -6.23 -8.11 -14.02
C LEU A 81 -5.36 -9.34 -13.68
N ASN A 82 -5.59 -9.97 -12.52
CA ASN A 82 -4.88 -11.18 -12.13
C ASN A 82 -5.26 -12.38 -13.04
N ILE A 83 -6.55 -12.58 -13.35
CA ILE A 83 -7.00 -13.61 -14.32
C ILE A 83 -6.31 -13.44 -15.67
N ASN A 84 -6.09 -12.20 -16.11
CA ASN A 84 -5.42 -11.87 -17.36
C ASN A 84 -3.88 -11.89 -17.27
N ASN A 85 -3.30 -12.41 -16.17
CA ASN A 85 -1.87 -12.47 -15.90
C ASN A 85 -1.15 -11.12 -15.94
N TYR A 86 -1.85 -10.00 -15.72
CA TYR A 86 -1.18 -8.73 -15.46
C TYR A 86 -0.63 -8.76 -14.03
N SER A 87 0.68 -8.91 -13.91
CA SER A 87 1.43 -8.84 -12.66
C SER A 87 1.33 -7.43 -12.06
N ILE A 88 0.24 -7.16 -11.36
CA ILE A 88 0.20 -6.04 -10.37
C ILE A 88 1.02 -6.40 -9.13
N LEU A 89 1.45 -7.66 -9.07
CA LEU A 89 2.32 -8.26 -8.09
C LEU A 89 3.48 -7.37 -7.66
N LEU A 90 3.64 -7.24 -6.36
CA LEU A 90 4.90 -6.86 -5.73
C LEU A 90 5.87 -8.08 -5.69
N GLU A 91 5.80 -9.00 -6.67
CA GLU A 91 6.68 -10.17 -6.78
C GLU A 91 7.96 -9.81 -7.54
N LYS A 92 8.96 -9.53 -6.71
CA LYS A 92 10.39 -9.84 -6.74
C LYS A 92 11.14 -10.19 -8.03
N ASP A 93 10.55 -10.82 -9.05
CA ASP A 93 11.31 -11.43 -10.14
C ASP A 93 11.04 -10.83 -11.53
N LYS A 94 10.00 -10.01 -11.73
CA LYS A 94 9.69 -9.36 -13.04
C LYS A 94 9.67 -7.83 -13.05
N ILE A 95 9.94 -7.20 -11.90
CA ILE A 95 9.90 -5.74 -11.69
C ILE A 95 10.84 -4.94 -12.63
N THR A 96 11.73 -5.60 -13.36
CA THR A 96 12.67 -4.99 -14.30
C THR A 96 12.07 -4.61 -15.65
N GLU A 97 10.87 -5.10 -16.02
CA GLU A 97 10.27 -4.76 -17.31
C GLU A 97 9.59 -3.37 -17.30
N LYS A 98 9.95 -2.52 -18.28
CA LYS A 98 9.42 -1.15 -18.41
C LYS A 98 7.91 -1.11 -18.61
N SER A 99 7.34 -2.10 -19.30
CA SER A 99 5.90 -2.25 -19.56
C SER A 99 5.09 -2.39 -18.27
N GLU A 100 5.60 -3.17 -17.30
CA GLU A 100 4.92 -3.38 -16.01
C GLU A 100 4.90 -2.10 -15.15
N TRP A 101 5.93 -1.26 -15.24
CA TRP A 101 5.92 0.03 -14.54
C TRP A 101 4.87 0.99 -15.08
N ILE A 102 4.69 1.01 -16.41
CA ILE A 102 3.68 1.85 -17.04
C ILE A 102 2.28 1.38 -16.63
N SER A 103 2.00 0.07 -16.65
CA SER A 103 0.70 -0.45 -16.24
C SER A 103 0.39 -0.15 -14.77
N ARG A 104 1.38 -0.21 -13.88
CA ARG A 104 1.22 0.19 -12.46
C ARG A 104 0.94 1.67 -12.28
N CYS A 105 1.68 2.53 -12.98
CA CYS A 105 1.41 3.97 -12.93
C CYS A 105 0.00 4.30 -13.41
N ILE A 106 -0.47 3.61 -14.46
CA ILE A 106 -1.85 3.73 -14.95
C ILE A 106 -2.84 3.25 -13.87
N LEU A 107 -2.60 2.11 -13.24
CA LEU A 107 -3.45 1.60 -12.15
C LEU A 107 -3.50 2.58 -10.97
N PHE A 108 -2.37 3.15 -10.56
CA PHE A 108 -2.31 4.14 -9.50
C PHE A 108 -3.05 5.41 -9.86
N PHE A 109 -2.94 5.86 -11.10
CA PHE A 109 -3.72 7.00 -11.60
C PHE A 109 -5.22 6.71 -11.58
N ILE A 110 -5.66 5.55 -12.07
CA ILE A 110 -7.06 5.13 -12.03
C ILE A 110 -7.56 5.05 -10.58
N SER A 111 -6.79 4.43 -9.69
CA SER A 111 -7.13 4.30 -8.26
C SER A 111 -7.28 5.67 -7.62
N TRP A 112 -6.34 6.59 -7.88
CA TRP A 112 -6.41 7.97 -7.42
C TRP A 112 -7.66 8.68 -7.91
N MET A 113 -7.94 8.61 -9.22
CA MET A 113 -9.09 9.29 -9.82
C MET A 113 -10.43 8.72 -9.33
N LEU A 114 -10.51 7.42 -9.05
CA LEU A 114 -11.68 6.81 -8.38
C LEU A 114 -11.91 7.43 -7.00
N GLY A 115 -10.84 7.72 -6.26
CA GLY A 115 -10.94 8.41 -4.98
C GLY A 115 -11.23 9.92 -5.09
N TRP A 116 -10.60 10.60 -6.04
CA TRP A 116 -10.82 12.03 -6.27
C TRP A 116 -12.26 12.33 -6.71
N GLY A 117 -12.86 11.43 -7.50
CA GLY A 117 -14.17 11.59 -8.10
C GLY A 117 -14.14 12.37 -9.42
N ILE A 118 -15.33 12.67 -9.94
CA ILE A 118 -15.54 13.29 -11.26
C ILE A 118 -15.59 14.82 -11.16
N THR A 119 -15.76 15.37 -9.96
CA THR A 119 -15.75 16.82 -9.75
C THR A 119 -14.33 17.37 -9.83
N ASP A 120 -14.12 18.39 -10.68
CA ASP A 120 -12.84 19.08 -10.87
C ASP A 120 -11.70 18.17 -11.32
N ILE A 121 -11.94 17.36 -12.37
CA ILE A 121 -10.97 16.39 -12.92
C ILE A 121 -9.59 17.00 -13.13
N LEU A 122 -9.50 18.22 -13.68
CA LEU A 122 -8.22 18.87 -13.96
C LEU A 122 -7.40 19.10 -12.68
N SER A 123 -8.06 19.51 -11.60
CA SER A 123 -7.41 19.64 -10.30
C SER A 123 -6.99 18.28 -9.74
N GLY A 124 -7.82 17.24 -9.89
CA GLY A 124 -7.45 15.88 -9.47
C GLY A 124 -6.22 15.34 -10.19
N ILE A 125 -6.09 15.62 -11.49
CA ILE A 125 -4.90 15.30 -12.28
C ILE A 125 -3.69 16.08 -11.76
N SER A 126 -3.83 17.39 -11.52
CA SER A 126 -2.72 18.21 -11.01
C SER A 126 -2.23 17.72 -9.64
N TRP A 127 -3.16 17.40 -8.74
CA TRP A 127 -2.85 16.89 -7.40
C TRP A 127 -2.21 15.51 -7.46
N PHE A 128 -2.65 14.65 -8.38
CA PHE A 128 -2.00 13.36 -8.61
C PHE A 128 -0.51 13.52 -8.93
N PHE A 129 -0.14 14.47 -9.80
CA PHE A 129 1.28 14.70 -10.13
C PHE A 129 2.11 15.18 -8.93
N CYS A 130 1.51 15.88 -7.97
CA CYS A 130 2.17 16.24 -6.72
C CYS A 130 2.32 15.04 -5.77
N TYR A 131 1.39 14.10 -5.80
CA TYR A 131 1.45 12.83 -5.05
C TYR A 131 2.32 11.77 -5.72
N LEU A 132 2.56 11.88 -7.03
CA LEU A 132 3.30 10.90 -7.82
C LEU A 132 4.72 10.60 -7.28
N PRO A 133 5.53 11.58 -6.84
CA PRO A 133 6.83 11.29 -6.23
C PRO A 133 6.71 10.40 -4.98
N MET A 134 5.71 10.63 -4.13
CA MET A 134 5.47 9.77 -2.96
C MET A 134 5.14 8.35 -3.38
N ILE A 135 4.23 8.19 -4.34
CA ILE A 135 3.80 6.88 -4.86
C ILE A 135 5.04 6.15 -5.41
N LEU A 136 5.80 6.78 -6.30
CA LEU A 136 7.03 6.19 -6.84
C LEU A 136 8.06 5.87 -5.75
N GLY A 137 8.20 6.75 -4.75
CA GLY A 137 9.08 6.55 -3.60
C GLY A 137 8.74 5.30 -2.79
N ILE A 138 7.46 4.99 -2.62
CA ILE A 138 6.98 3.78 -1.93
C ILE A 138 7.29 2.51 -2.75
N PHE A 139 7.11 2.55 -4.07
CA PHE A 139 7.24 1.36 -4.91
C PHE A 139 8.67 1.07 -5.38
N LEU A 140 9.54 2.08 -5.48
CA LEU A 140 10.91 1.88 -5.97
C LEU A 140 11.73 0.87 -5.13
N PRO A 141 11.66 0.84 -3.79
CA PRO A 141 12.33 -0.18 -2.97
C PRO A 141 11.97 -1.63 -3.32
N TYR A 142 10.79 -1.89 -3.88
CA TYR A 142 10.37 -3.25 -4.26
C TYR A 142 11.22 -3.84 -5.39
N MET A 143 11.97 -3.02 -6.14
CA MET A 143 12.96 -3.51 -7.10
C MET A 143 14.11 -4.30 -6.45
N VAL A 144 14.37 -4.07 -5.15
CA VAL A 144 15.46 -4.74 -4.42
C VAL A 144 14.97 -6.07 -3.87
N LYS A 145 15.63 -7.16 -4.27
CA LYS A 145 15.29 -8.51 -3.79
C LYS A 145 15.62 -8.65 -2.30
N LEU A 146 14.75 -9.35 -1.56
CA LEU A 146 14.91 -9.55 -0.11
C LEU A 146 16.12 -10.40 0.28
N ASN A 147 16.61 -11.26 -0.62
CA ASN A 147 17.76 -12.14 -0.38
C ASN A 147 19.09 -11.54 -0.88
N ASP A 148 19.12 -10.24 -1.19
CA ASP A 148 20.36 -9.55 -1.57
C ASP A 148 21.18 -9.25 -0.31
N ASP A 149 22.06 -10.19 0.06
CA ASP A 149 22.92 -10.09 1.25
C ASP A 149 24.06 -9.07 1.08
N ASN A 150 24.37 -8.69 -0.16
CA ASN A 150 25.40 -7.70 -0.47
C ASN A 150 24.77 -6.30 -0.62
N ILE A 151 25.46 -5.27 -0.12
CA ILE A 151 25.17 -3.90 -0.58
C ILE A 151 25.60 -3.81 -2.04
N THR A 152 24.65 -3.96 -2.93
CA THR A 152 24.84 -3.67 -4.34
C THR A 152 24.77 -2.15 -4.55
N THR A 153 25.55 -1.64 -5.50
CA THR A 153 25.45 -0.23 -5.95
C THR A 153 24.03 0.08 -6.43
N PHE A 154 23.32 -0.92 -6.94
CA PHE A 154 21.92 -0.84 -7.32
C PHE A 154 21.00 -0.52 -6.12
N ARG A 155 21.09 -1.28 -5.02
CA ARG A 155 20.31 -1.01 -3.80
C ARG A 155 20.54 0.39 -3.25
N LYS A 156 21.79 0.85 -3.20
CA LYS A 156 22.13 2.21 -2.76
C LYS A 156 21.45 3.28 -3.60
N LYS A 157 21.52 3.12 -4.93
CA LYS A 157 20.85 4.02 -5.88
C LYS A 157 19.35 4.03 -5.67
N ILE A 158 18.71 2.87 -5.52
CA ILE A 158 17.26 2.76 -5.28
C ILE A 158 16.86 3.48 -3.98
N GLY A 159 17.53 3.20 -2.87
CA GLY A 159 17.21 3.83 -1.58
C GLY A 159 17.40 5.35 -1.62
N PHE A 160 18.49 5.83 -2.23
CA PHE A 160 18.76 7.26 -2.37
C PHE A 160 17.74 7.96 -3.28
N SER A 161 17.41 7.37 -4.43
CA SER A 161 16.39 7.89 -5.35
C SER A 161 15.02 7.99 -4.68
N SER A 162 14.61 6.94 -3.94
CA SER A 162 13.35 6.96 -3.18
C SER A 162 13.36 8.03 -2.09
N SER A 163 14.49 8.23 -1.40
CA SER A 163 14.64 9.28 -0.39
C SER A 163 14.46 10.69 -0.99
N ILE A 164 15.03 10.94 -2.17
CA ILE A 164 14.85 12.21 -2.89
C ILE A 164 13.38 12.41 -3.27
N LEU A 165 12.71 11.37 -3.77
CA LEU A 165 11.29 11.43 -4.14
C LEU A 165 10.40 11.79 -2.94
N PHE A 166 10.70 11.29 -1.74
CA PHE A 166 9.99 11.70 -0.53
C PHE A 166 10.25 13.14 -0.12
N LEU A 167 11.50 13.64 -0.24
CA LEU A 167 11.77 15.06 0.01
C LEU A 167 11.04 15.96 -0.98
N LEU A 168 11.01 15.58 -2.27
CA LEU A 168 10.26 16.30 -3.30
C LEU A 168 8.76 16.29 -3.01
N SER A 169 8.20 15.14 -2.63
CA SER A 169 6.80 15.05 -2.24
C SER A 169 6.49 15.89 -0.99
N CYS A 170 7.38 15.92 0.00
CA CYS A 170 7.21 16.76 1.17
C CYS A 170 7.13 18.25 0.78
N PHE A 171 8.00 18.68 -0.14
CA PHE A 171 7.99 20.03 -0.67
C PHE A 171 6.68 20.34 -1.43
N PHE A 172 6.17 19.42 -2.23
CA PHE A 172 4.85 19.58 -2.86
C PHE A 172 3.71 19.63 -1.84
N GLY A 173 3.79 18.85 -0.76
CA GLY A 173 2.83 18.95 0.35
C GLY A 173 2.79 20.33 0.98
N TRP A 174 3.94 21.00 1.10
CA TRP A 174 3.99 22.40 1.56
C TRP A 174 3.39 23.39 0.54
N ILE A 175 3.68 23.22 -0.74
CA ILE A 175 3.13 24.08 -1.80
C ILE A 175 1.60 23.96 -1.88
N LEU A 176 1.09 22.73 -1.80
CA LEU A 176 -0.35 22.44 -1.84
C LEU A 176 -1.05 22.68 -0.51
N ASP A 177 -0.31 23.07 0.53
CA ASP A 177 -0.82 23.23 1.88
C ASP A 177 -1.47 21.93 2.43
N ASP A 178 -1.04 20.76 1.95
CA ASP A 178 -1.60 19.46 2.35
C ASP A 178 -0.73 18.79 3.43
N PRO A 179 -1.17 18.80 4.71
CA PRO A 179 -0.39 18.22 5.79
C PRO A 179 -0.19 16.71 5.63
N VAL A 180 -1.17 15.97 5.07
CA VAL A 180 -1.08 14.51 4.91
C VAL A 180 0.10 14.14 4.02
N LEU A 181 0.22 14.79 2.85
CA LEU A 181 1.31 14.56 1.91
C LEU A 181 2.66 14.95 2.52
N ALA A 182 2.75 16.13 3.14
CA ALA A 182 3.99 16.62 3.71
C ALA A 182 4.51 15.74 4.85
N THR A 183 3.64 15.42 5.82
CA THR A 183 4.04 14.68 7.02
C THR A 183 4.28 13.20 6.72
N ALA A 184 3.45 12.57 5.88
CA ALA A 184 3.68 11.18 5.53
C ALA A 184 5.03 11.02 4.83
N SER A 185 5.35 11.88 3.86
CA SER A 185 6.59 11.78 3.09
C SER A 185 7.84 11.97 3.95
N ILE A 186 7.86 12.94 4.86
CA ILE A 186 9.02 13.12 5.75
C ILE A 186 9.16 11.98 6.78
N VAL A 187 8.06 11.37 7.22
CA VAL A 187 8.09 10.21 8.13
C VAL A 187 8.52 8.93 7.41
N MET A 188 8.27 8.82 6.10
CA MET A 188 8.72 7.69 5.27
C MET A 188 10.21 7.77 4.91
N PHE A 189 10.77 8.97 4.78
CA PHE A 189 12.16 9.22 4.39
C PHE A 189 13.22 8.39 5.13
N PRO A 190 13.19 8.24 6.48
CA PRO A 190 14.18 7.46 7.22
C PRO A 190 14.28 5.99 6.77
N PHE A 191 13.18 5.39 6.30
CA PHE A 191 13.19 3.98 5.91
C PHE A 191 13.94 3.73 4.61
N THR A 192 13.98 4.70 3.71
CA THR A 192 14.62 4.57 2.40
C THR A 192 16.06 5.11 2.39
N ILE A 193 16.39 6.07 3.26
CA ILE A 193 17.78 6.45 3.48
C ILE A 193 18.55 5.32 4.19
N ILE A 194 17.93 4.64 5.16
CA ILE A 194 18.54 3.48 5.82
C ILE A 194 18.75 2.33 4.82
N LEU A 195 17.83 2.14 3.87
CA LEU A 195 17.99 1.17 2.79
C LEU A 195 19.25 1.47 1.94
N ALA A 196 19.58 2.75 1.73
CA ALA A 196 20.74 3.18 0.98
C ALA A 196 22.07 3.02 1.74
N VAL A 197 22.05 3.08 3.07
CA VAL A 197 23.26 3.06 3.90
C VAL A 197 23.61 1.64 4.39
N THR A 198 22.60 0.85 4.77
CA THR A 198 22.80 -0.41 5.53
C THR A 198 22.59 -1.66 4.68
N THR A 199 23.19 -2.79 5.08
CA THR A 199 23.11 -4.11 4.41
C THR A 199 21.95 -4.96 4.89
N HIS A 200 21.51 -4.80 6.15
CA HIS A 200 20.73 -5.84 6.81
C HIS A 200 19.37 -6.10 6.12
N HIS A 201 19.04 -7.38 5.89
CA HIS A 201 17.80 -7.83 5.22
C HIS A 201 16.53 -7.20 5.81
N ARG A 202 16.51 -7.04 7.13
CA ARG A 202 15.42 -6.38 7.87
C ARG A 202 15.14 -4.97 7.36
N HIS A 203 16.14 -4.20 6.92
CA HIS A 203 15.91 -2.85 6.39
C HIS A 203 15.23 -2.86 5.03
N ILE A 204 15.48 -3.88 4.20
CA ILE A 204 14.75 -4.09 2.94
C ILE A 204 13.27 -4.34 3.24
N GLN A 205 12.97 -5.29 4.13
CA GLN A 205 11.59 -5.60 4.55
C GLN A 205 10.86 -4.36 5.10
N ARG A 206 11.54 -3.58 5.93
CA ARG A 206 11.01 -2.33 6.49
C ARG A 206 10.72 -1.29 5.41
N SER A 207 11.59 -1.17 4.41
CA SER A 207 11.40 -0.24 3.28
C SER A 207 10.27 -0.65 2.34
N HIS A 208 9.95 -1.95 2.25
CA HIS A 208 8.80 -2.44 1.50
C HIS A 208 7.49 -2.15 2.24
N ILE A 209 7.45 -2.52 3.53
CA ILE A 209 6.21 -2.52 4.31
C ILE A 209 5.88 -1.12 4.84
N TYR A 210 6.80 -0.50 5.59
CA TYR A 210 6.43 0.67 6.39
C TYR A 210 5.98 1.89 5.60
N PRO A 211 6.59 2.28 4.47
CA PRO A 211 6.11 3.42 3.71
C PRO A 211 4.63 3.32 3.35
N LEU A 212 4.18 2.17 2.84
CA LEU A 212 2.77 1.94 2.52
C LEU A 212 1.85 2.06 3.74
N PHE A 213 2.23 1.44 4.87
CA PHE A 213 1.43 1.50 6.09
C PHE A 213 1.43 2.89 6.74
N ILE A 214 2.50 3.67 6.58
CA ILE A 214 2.59 5.05 7.07
C ILE A 214 1.60 5.93 6.33
N ILE A 215 1.62 5.94 4.99
CA ILE A 215 0.65 6.73 4.23
C ILE A 215 -0.77 6.26 4.49
N MET A 216 -1.01 4.95 4.61
CA MET A 216 -2.33 4.44 5.00
C MET A 216 -2.79 5.00 6.36
N GLY A 217 -1.92 5.08 7.35
CA GLY A 217 -2.24 5.68 8.65
C GLY A 217 -2.60 7.16 8.56
N PHE A 218 -1.85 7.95 7.78
CA PHE A 218 -2.16 9.37 7.58
C PHE A 218 -3.45 9.60 6.79
N VAL A 219 -3.71 8.76 5.79
CA VAL A 219 -4.97 8.78 5.04
C VAL A 219 -6.14 8.43 5.94
N ILE A 220 -6.03 7.42 6.80
CA ILE A 220 -7.05 7.06 7.80
C ILE A 220 -7.31 8.23 8.76
N ALA A 221 -6.29 8.97 9.17
CA ALA A 221 -6.46 10.13 10.05
C ALA A 221 -7.36 11.21 9.44
N ARG A 222 -7.43 11.30 8.11
CA ARG A 222 -8.37 12.19 7.39
C ARG A 222 -9.68 11.48 7.05
N GLN A 223 -9.59 10.30 6.43
CA GLN A 223 -10.71 9.44 6.02
C GLN A 223 -10.90 8.30 7.03
N GLY A 224 -11.56 8.61 8.15
CA GLY A 224 -11.68 7.70 9.30
C GLY A 224 -12.31 6.35 8.96
N TRP A 225 -13.29 6.34 8.05
CA TRP A 225 -13.98 5.12 7.63
C TRP A 225 -13.03 4.07 7.01
N PHE A 226 -11.91 4.48 6.42
CA PHE A 226 -10.96 3.59 5.73
C PHE A 226 -10.23 2.64 6.69
N ILE A 227 -10.30 2.88 8.01
CA ILE A 227 -9.75 1.98 9.02
C ILE A 227 -10.41 0.59 8.98
N PHE A 228 -11.72 0.52 8.75
CA PHE A 228 -12.48 -0.73 8.78
C PHE A 228 -12.08 -1.70 7.67
N PRO A 229 -12.11 -1.33 6.37
CA PRO A 229 -11.69 -2.23 5.30
C PRO A 229 -10.21 -2.61 5.42
N SER A 230 -9.35 -1.67 5.82
CA SER A 230 -7.91 -1.91 5.99
C SER A 230 -7.62 -2.92 7.11
N LEU A 231 -8.26 -2.77 8.27
CA LEU A 231 -8.12 -3.73 9.37
C LEU A 231 -8.72 -5.09 9.01
N PHE A 232 -9.88 -5.11 8.34
CA PHE A 232 -10.50 -6.36 7.88
C PHE A 232 -9.54 -7.15 6.98
N LEU A 233 -8.97 -6.50 5.95
CA LEU A 233 -8.02 -7.12 5.03
C LEU A 233 -6.77 -7.63 5.76
N PHE A 234 -6.22 -6.81 6.67
CA PHE A 234 -5.04 -7.17 7.45
C PHE A 234 -5.26 -8.40 8.32
N TYR A 235 -6.37 -8.44 9.05
CA TYR A 235 -6.68 -9.57 9.91
C TYR A 235 -7.02 -10.82 9.08
N LEU A 236 -7.74 -10.69 7.98
CA LEU A 236 -8.04 -11.79 7.07
C LEU A 236 -6.78 -12.48 6.58
N LEU A 237 -5.81 -11.72 6.04
CA LEU A 237 -4.52 -12.25 5.59
C LEU A 237 -3.72 -12.89 6.73
N ARG A 238 -3.75 -12.26 7.90
CA ARG A 238 -3.05 -12.79 9.09
C ARG A 238 -3.64 -14.11 9.57
N PHE A 239 -4.97 -14.22 9.62
CA PHE A 239 -5.65 -15.46 10.01
C PHE A 239 -5.36 -16.56 8.98
N TYR A 240 -5.47 -16.23 7.70
CA TYR A 240 -5.16 -17.15 6.61
C TYR A 240 -3.73 -17.70 6.71
N ASN A 241 -2.72 -16.83 6.81
CA ASN A 241 -1.32 -17.23 6.93
C ASN A 241 -1.04 -18.03 8.21
N TYR A 242 -1.75 -17.74 9.30
CA TYR A 242 -1.60 -18.47 10.54
C TYR A 242 -2.15 -19.90 10.42
N PHE A 243 -3.35 -20.07 9.87
CA PHE A 243 -4.02 -21.37 9.81
C PHE A 243 -3.53 -22.27 8.68
N ILE A 244 -3.00 -21.71 7.60
CA ILE A 244 -2.43 -22.47 6.46
C ILE A 244 -0.93 -22.68 6.64
N TYR A 245 -0.16 -21.61 6.86
CA TYR A 245 1.31 -21.65 6.85
C TYR A 245 1.95 -21.67 8.23
N LYS A 246 1.17 -21.61 9.32
CA LYS A 246 1.68 -21.44 10.70
C LYS A 246 2.51 -20.16 10.88
N LYS A 247 2.38 -19.19 9.97
CA LYS A 247 3.12 -17.92 10.00
C LYS A 247 2.23 -16.83 10.62
N VAL A 248 2.80 -16.03 11.51
CA VAL A 248 2.07 -14.98 12.25
C VAL A 248 2.03 -13.64 11.50
N PHE A 249 2.78 -13.55 10.39
CA PHE A 249 2.88 -12.37 9.54
C PHE A 249 1.85 -12.46 8.40
N PRO A 250 1.13 -11.38 8.11
CA PRO A 250 0.29 -11.27 6.91
C PRO A 250 1.14 -11.22 5.64
#